data_AF-A0A099GAE9-F1
#
_entry.id   AF-A0A099GAE9-F1
#
_cell.length_a   1.000
_cell.length_b   1.000
_cell.length_c   1.000
_cell.angle_alpha   90.00
_cell.angle_beta   90.00
_cell.angle_gamma   90.00
#
_symmetry.space_group_name_H-M   'P 1'
#
loop_
_entity.id
_entity.type
_entity.pdbx_description
1 polymer ?
#
loop_
_entity_poly.entity_id
_entity_poly.type
_entity_poly.pdbx_seq_one_letter_code
_entity_poly.pdbx_strand_id
1 'polypeptide(L)' 'MSGVQTLRVAADEGDQRLDRWLRKRFPQLNQIAIEKMCRKGELRVDGARAKPATRIEAGQDIRIPPLPDAAPEAPRA' A
#
# COMPACT_ATOMS: atom_id res chain seq x y z
N MET A 1 11.56 0.96 -16.14
CA MET A 1 10.99 -0.40 -15.99
C MET A 1 10.28 -0.46 -14.66
N SER A 2 8.96 -0.35 -14.70
CA SER A 2 8.18 -0.06 -13.51
C SER A 2 7.76 -1.40 -12.88
N GLY A 3 8.61 -1.91 -11.99
CA GLY A 3 8.40 -3.20 -11.31
C GLY A 3 7.21 -3.11 -10.38
N VAL A 4 6.10 -3.74 -10.78
CA VAL A 4 5.01 -4.02 -9.85
C VAL A 4 5.59 -4.90 -8.73
N GLN A 5 5.35 -4.53 -7.48
CA GLN A 5 5.78 -5.34 -6.34
C GLN A 5 4.58 -5.93 -5.63
N THR A 6 4.75 -7.15 -5.11
CA THR A 6 3.76 -7.78 -4.23
C THR A 6 4.38 -7.90 -2.86
N LEU A 7 3.69 -7.38 -1.85
CA LEU A 7 4.13 -7.42 -0.48
C LEU A 7 3.15 -8.22 0.37
N ARG A 8 3.67 -9.18 1.13
CA ARG A 8 2.88 -9.92 2.11
C ARG A 8 2.68 -9.10 3.38
N VAL A 9 1.49 -9.18 3.95
CA VAL A 9 1.16 -8.61 5.26
C VAL A 9 1.75 -9.50 6.34
N ALA A 10 2.59 -8.93 7.21
CA ALA A 10 3.20 -9.67 8.30
C ALA A 10 2.19 -9.96 9.43
N ALA A 11 2.52 -10.90 10.31
CA ALA A 11 1.65 -11.32 11.41
C ALA A 11 1.30 -10.19 12.39
N ASP A 12 2.21 -9.23 12.55
CA ASP A 12 2.09 -8.05 13.41
C ASP A 12 1.45 -6.83 12.70
N GLU A 13 1.15 -6.95 11.41
CA GLU A 13 0.59 -5.88 10.58
C GLU A 13 -0.84 -6.18 10.10
N GLY A 14 -1.47 -7.22 10.64
CA GLY A 14 -2.89 -7.52 10.44
C GLY A 14 -3.83 -6.58 11.21
N ASP A 15 -5.13 -6.72 10.95
CA ASP A 15 -6.24 -5.98 11.58
C ASP A 15 -6.16 -4.43 11.47
N GLN A 16 -5.32 -3.93 10.57
CA GLN A 16 -5.29 -2.52 10.21
C GLN A 16 -5.89 -2.26 8.83
N ARG A 17 -6.17 -0.99 8.53
CA ARG A 17 -6.65 -0.59 7.21
C ARG A 17 -5.50 -0.59 6.20
N LEU A 18 -5.81 -0.95 4.96
CA LEU A 18 -4.90 -0.93 3.82
C LEU A 18 -4.22 0.43 3.65
N ASP A 19 -4.97 1.53 3.73
CA ASP A 19 -4.42 2.88 3.60
C ASP A 19 -3.41 3.23 4.69
N ARG A 20 -3.68 2.87 5.94
CA ARG A 20 -2.74 3.04 7.06
C ARG A 20 -1.49 2.19 6.88
N TRP A 21 -1.65 0.95 6.42
CA TRP A 21 -0.54 0.04 6.17
C TRP A 21 0.38 0.56 5.05
N LEU A 22 -0.21 1.03 3.95
CA LEU A 22 0.54 1.62 2.85
C LEU A 22 1.31 2.87 3.29
N ARG A 23 0.70 3.76 4.08
CA ARG A 23 1.37 4.97 4.59
C ARG A 23 2.51 4.67 5.56
N LYS A 24 2.40 3.59 6.35
CA LYS A 24 3.45 3.14 7.27
C LYS A 24 4.68 2.64 6.50
N ARG A 25 4.46 1.92 5.39
CA ARG A 25 5.54 1.39 4.53
C ARG A 25 6.05 2.37 3.48
N PHE A 26 5.20 3.29 3.05
CA PHE A 26 5.50 4.29 2.02
C PHE A 26 5.05 5.68 2.51
N PRO A 27 5.88 6.36 3.31
CA PRO A 27 5.56 7.68 3.87
C PRO A 27 5.23 8.75 2.81
N GLN A 28 5.76 8.59 1.59
CA GLN A 28 5.48 9.47 0.46
C GLN A 28 4.04 9.37 -0.07
N LEU A 29 3.30 8.32 0.30
CA LEU A 29 1.91 8.16 -0.13
C LEU A 29 0.94 8.95 0.74
N ASN A 30 0.11 9.77 0.10
CA ASN A 30 -1.02 10.44 0.73
C ASN A 30 -2.35 9.71 0.44
N GLN A 31 -3.44 10.16 1.09
CA GLN A 31 -4.77 9.52 0.94
C GLN A 31 -5.22 9.51 -0.51
N ILE A 32 -5.01 10.63 -1.19
CA ILE A 32 -5.49 10.88 -2.54
C ILE A 32 -4.79 9.94 -3.52
N ALA A 33 -3.48 9.73 -3.36
CA ALA A 33 -2.71 8.77 -4.15
C ALA A 33 -3.22 7.34 -3.93
N ILE A 34 -3.42 6.92 -2.68
CA ILE A 34 -3.94 5.59 -2.35
C ILE A 34 -5.34 5.39 -2.92
N GLU A 35 -6.24 6.36 -2.75
CA GLU A 35 -7.56 6.34 -3.35
C GLU A 35 -7.52 6.23 -4.87
N LYS A 36 -6.65 7.01 -5.53
CA LYS A 36 -6.49 6.98 -6.99
C LYS A 36 -6.01 5.61 -7.45
N MET A 37 -5.04 5.01 -6.77
CA MET A 37 -4.53 3.67 -7.07
C MET A 37 -5.61 2.58 -6.87
N CYS A 38 -6.37 2.65 -5.78
CA CYS A 38 -7.50 1.75 -5.52
C CYS A 38 -8.60 1.89 -6.60
N ARG A 39 -8.97 3.13 -6.97
CA ARG A 39 -10.00 3.41 -8.00
C ARG A 39 -9.58 2.86 -9.37
N LYS A 40 -8.31 3.05 -9.74
CA LYS A 40 -7.75 2.50 -10.98
C LYS A 40 -7.63 0.97 -10.96
N GLY A 41 -7.61 0.35 -9.78
CA GLY A 41 -7.40 -1.09 -9.62
C GLY A 41 -5.92 -1.49 -9.74
N GLU A 42 -5.03 -0.53 -9.52
CA GLU A 42 -3.58 -0.74 -9.46
C GLU A 42 -3.17 -1.44 -8.16
N LEU A 43 -3.85 -1.12 -7.05
CA LEU A 43 -3.74 -1.83 -5.78
C LEU A 43 -4.69 -3.03 -5.75
N ARG A 44 -4.15 -4.20 -5.38
CA ARG A 44 -4.94 -5.43 -5.19
C ARG A 44 -4.54 -6.14 -3.91
N VAL A 45 -5.52 -6.71 -3.23
CA VAL A 45 -5.33 -7.59 -2.06
C VAL A 45 -5.76 -8.98 -2.49
N ASP A 46 -4.85 -9.96 -2.42
CA ASP A 46 -5.06 -11.34 -2.88
C ASP A 46 -5.61 -11.41 -4.32
N GLY A 47 -5.19 -10.47 -5.18
CA GLY A 47 -5.65 -10.39 -6.57
C GLY A 47 -7.01 -9.70 -6.78
N ALA A 48 -7.74 -9.35 -5.72
CA ALA A 48 -9.01 -8.63 -5.78
C ALA A 48 -8.84 -7.11 -5.64
N ARG A 49 -9.77 -6.34 -6.22
CA ARG A 49 -9.84 -4.87 -6.02
C ARG A 49 -10.22 -4.58 -4.56
N ALA A 50 -9.41 -3.79 -3.88
CA ALA A 50 -9.65 -3.38 -2.49
C ALA A 50 -9.93 -1.88 -2.38
N LYS A 51 -10.68 -1.50 -1.35
CA LYS A 51 -10.88 -0.09 -0.98
C LYS A 51 -9.76 0.32 -0.02
N PRO A 52 -9.41 1.62 0.06
CA PRO A 52 -8.40 2.10 1.03
C PRO A 52 -8.74 1.74 2.48
N ALA A 53 -10.03 1.71 2.82
CA ALA A 53 -10.52 1.35 4.15
C ALA A 53 -10.65 -0.17 4.39
N THR A 54 -10.30 -1.01 3.41
CA THR A 54 -10.31 -2.48 3.58
C THR A 54 -9.38 -2.85 4.73
N ARG A 55 -9.88 -3.61 5.70
CA ARG A 55 -9.03 -4.24 6.72
C ARG A 55 -8.24 -5.36 6.08
N ILE A 56 -6.94 -5.38 6.37
CA ILE A 56 -6.03 -6.41 5.89
C ILE A 56 -5.75 -7.40 7.01
N GLU A 57 -5.56 -8.65 6.64
CA GLU A 57 -5.22 -9.75 7.54
C GLU A 57 -3.78 -10.19 7.30
N ALA A 58 -3.19 -10.78 8.34
CA ALA A 58 -1.87 -11.38 8.23
C ALA A 58 -1.84 -12.47 7.16
N GLY A 59 -0.78 -12.51 6.35
CA GLY A 59 -0.62 -13.49 5.29
C GLY A 59 -1.21 -13.10 3.94
N GLN A 60 -2.00 -12.02 3.86
CA GLN A 60 -2.51 -11.52 2.58
C GLN A 60 -1.40 -10.93 1.71
N ASP A 61 -1.56 -11.05 0.39
CA ASP A 61 -0.64 -10.51 -0.61
C ASP A 61 -1.18 -9.22 -1.23
N ILE A 62 -0.43 -8.13 -1.05
CA ILE A 62 -0.80 -6.80 -1.55
C ILE A 62 0.05 -6.43 -2.74
N ARG A 63 -0.56 -6.38 -3.91
CA ARG A 63 0.05 -5.90 -5.15
C ARG A 63 0.05 -4.38 -5.15
N ILE A 64 1.22 -3.79 -5.29
CA ILE A 64 1.47 -2.35 -5.28
C ILE A 64 2.05 -1.96 -6.64
N PRO A 65 1.47 -0.93 -7.31
CA PRO A 65 2.03 -0.45 -8.55
C PRO A 65 3.39 0.22 -8.30
N PRO A 66 4.16 0.45 -9.35
CA PRO A 66 5.37 1.25 -9.29
C PRO A 66 5.02 2.64 -8.74
N LEU A 67 5.54 2.94 -7.55
CA LEU A 67 5.30 4.22 -6.90
C LEU A 67 6.24 5.27 -7.51
N PRO A 68 5.83 6.55 -7.59
CA PRO A 68 6.76 7.62 -7.92
C PRO A 68 7.91 7.62 -6.92
N ASP A 69 9.13 7.93 -7.39
CA ASP A 69 10.32 8.01 -6.54
C ASP A 69 9.99 8.87 -5.32
N ALA A 70 10.17 8.27 -4.13
CA ALA A 70 10.09 9.03 -2.90
C ALA A 70 11.15 10.12 -2.97
N ALA A 71 10.75 11.39 -2.95
CA ALA A 71 11.69 12.45 -2.61
C ALA A 71 12.36 12.05 -1.28
N PRO A 72 13.69 12.14 -1.16
CA PRO A 72 14.41 11.63 0.00
C PRO A 72 13.82 12.23 1.28
N GLU A 73 13.31 11.36 2.15
CA GLU A 73 12.75 11.74 3.44
C GLU A 73 13.89 12.37 4.25
N ALA A 74 13.76 13.68 4.55
CA ALA A 74 14.65 14.33 5.50
C ALA A 74 14.58 13.57 6.83
N PRO A 75 15.72 13.31 7.50
CA PRO A 75 15.74 12.52 8.72
C PRO A 75 14.85 13.19 9.77
N ARG A 76 13.89 12.46 10.30
CA ARG A 76 13.20 12.85 11.53
C ARG A 76 14.23 12.80 12.66
N ALA A 77 14.68 13.98 13.08
CA ALA A 77 15.46 14.21 14.29
C ALA A 77 14.57 14.13 15.55
#